data_AF-A0A9E2JB25-F1
#
_entry.id   AF-A0A9E2JB25-F1
#
_cell.length_a   1.000
_cell.length_b   1.000
_cell.length_c   1.000
_cell.angle_alpha   90.00
_cell.angle_beta   90.00
_cell.angle_gamma   90.00
#
_symmetry.space_group_name_H-M   'P 1'
#
loop_
_entity.id
_entity.type
_entity.pdbx_description
1 polymer ?
#
loop_
_entity_poly.entity_id
_entity_poly.type
_entity_poly.pdbx_seq_one_letter_code
_entity_poly.pdbx_strand_id
1 'polypeptide(L)'
;MHRTYMDSAERLRRKNAFDGSLVMGVDRLNRESGRDRHQSSSWDFLVDPATGLLKANLARDRGCPVCGGRFTEPLFVKDGFPHGRCPDCGLLYVNPVLRDDAVLRHYHHERTWVQVLDSGPQVRLD
;
A
#
# COMPACT_ATOMS: atom_id res chain seq x y z
N MET A 1 -18.96 11.94 32.35
CA MET A 1 -17.71 12.29 31.66
C MET A 1 -18.08 13.13 30.43
N HIS A 2 -18.04 14.45 30.54
CA HIS A 2 -18.39 15.34 29.42
C HIS A 2 -17.24 15.34 28.42
N ARG A 3 -17.46 14.80 27.21
CA ARG A 3 -16.48 14.86 26.12
C ARG A 3 -16.48 16.31 25.63
N THR A 4 -15.50 17.11 26.04
CA THR A 4 -15.31 18.46 25.52
C THR A 4 -14.97 18.34 24.04
N TYR A 5 -15.93 18.69 23.18
CA TYR A 5 -15.69 18.79 21.75
C TYR A 5 -14.70 19.94 21.55
N MET A 6 -13.54 19.60 20.98
CA MET A 6 -12.58 20.62 20.58
C MET A 6 -13.20 21.51 19.52
N ASP A 7 -13.06 22.81 19.70
CA ASP A 7 -13.42 23.80 18.69
C ASP A 7 -12.71 23.50 17.36
N SER A 8 -13.39 23.79 16.25
CA SER A 8 -12.92 23.51 14.90
C SER A 8 -11.58 24.20 14.61
N ALA A 9 -11.35 25.41 15.13
CA ALA A 9 -10.09 26.11 14.93
C ALA A 9 -8.94 25.41 15.65
N GLU A 10 -9.17 24.90 16.86
CA GLU A 10 -8.17 24.13 17.59
C GLU A 10 -7.87 22.78 16.92
N ARG A 11 -8.90 22.09 16.40
CA ARG A 11 -8.70 20.86 15.62
C ARG A 11 -7.85 21.09 14.38
N LEU A 12 -8.13 22.17 13.65
CA LEU A 12 -7.38 22.54 12.45
C LEU A 12 -5.93 22.90 12.81
N ARG A 13 -5.70 23.70 13.87
CA ARG A 13 -4.34 24.01 14.34
C ARG A 13 -3.52 22.76 14.61
N ARG A 14 -4.09 21.78 15.32
CA ARG A 14 -3.38 20.52 15.61
C ARG A 14 -3.11 19.71 14.36
N LYS A 15 -4.05 19.66 13.41
CA LYS A 15 -3.85 18.95 12.16
C LYS A 15 -2.74 19.62 11.33
N ASN A 16 -2.73 20.94 11.25
CA ASN A 16 -1.69 21.71 10.57
C ASN A 16 -0.32 21.64 11.26
N ALA A 17 -0.24 21.19 12.52
CA ALA A 17 1.05 21.05 13.20
C ALA A 17 1.88 19.87 12.68
N PHE A 18 1.26 18.89 12.02
CA PHE A 18 1.94 17.69 11.54
C PHE A 18 1.45 17.21 10.18
N ASP A 19 0.55 17.91 9.48
CA ASP A 19 0.08 17.47 8.15
C ASP A 19 0.68 18.35 7.05
N GLY A 20 1.75 17.86 6.44
CA GLY A 20 2.45 18.55 5.37
C GLY A 20 1.59 18.78 4.14
N SER A 21 0.56 17.96 3.91
CA SER A 21 -0.34 18.13 2.76
C SER A 21 -1.23 19.36 2.94
N LEU A 22 -1.66 19.66 4.17
CA LEU A 22 -2.43 20.86 4.50
C LEU A 22 -1.56 22.10 4.60
N VAL A 23 -0.33 21.97 5.12
CA VAL A 23 0.59 23.10 5.33
C VAL A 23 1.27 23.53 4.04
N MET A 24 1.74 22.57 3.24
CA MET A 24 2.56 22.82 2.06
C MET A 24 1.79 22.66 0.75
N GLY A 25 0.66 21.95 0.77
CA GLY A 25 -0.01 21.42 -0.41
C GLY A 25 0.61 20.09 -0.84
N VAL A 26 -0.25 19.16 -1.27
CA VAL A 26 0.14 17.79 -1.65
C VAL A 26 1.22 17.74 -2.73
N ASP A 27 1.11 18.58 -3.77
CA ASP A 27 2.07 18.59 -4.88
C ASP A 27 3.47 19.01 -4.42
N ARG A 28 3.52 20.02 -3.54
CA ARG A 28 4.79 20.52 -2.99
C ARG A 28 5.40 19.51 -2.05
N LEU A 29 4.61 18.92 -1.15
CA LEU A 29 5.08 17.88 -0.24
C LEU A 29 5.64 16.69 -1.02
N ASN A 30 4.94 16.22 -2.06
CA ASN A 30 5.36 15.06 -2.85
C ASN A 30 6.69 15.31 -3.58
N ARG A 31 6.87 16.51 -4.15
CA ARG A 31 8.11 16.89 -4.83
C ARG A 31 9.28 17.10 -3.87
N GLU A 32 9.06 17.80 -2.76
CA GLU A 32 10.14 18.07 -1.79
C GLU A 32 10.53 16.83 -0.98
N SER A 33 9.60 15.92 -0.71
CA SER A 33 9.92 14.61 -0.11
C SER A 33 10.51 13.61 -1.10
N GLY A 34 10.40 13.87 -2.42
CA GLY A 34 10.81 12.93 -3.46
C GLY A 34 9.86 11.76 -3.67
N ARG A 35 8.65 11.81 -3.10
CA ARG A 35 7.60 10.81 -3.27
C ARG A 35 7.13 10.69 -4.72
N ASP A 36 7.15 11.78 -5.47
CA ASP A 36 6.89 11.79 -6.91
C ASP A 36 7.85 10.86 -7.69
N ARG A 37 9.13 10.85 -7.33
CA ARG A 37 10.15 9.97 -7.91
C ARG A 37 10.03 8.54 -7.40
N HIS A 38 9.76 8.34 -6.12
CA HIS A 38 9.59 7.00 -5.54
C HIS A 38 8.40 6.23 -6.11
N GLN A 39 7.28 6.92 -6.42
CA GLN A 39 6.09 6.30 -7.02
C GLN A 39 6.35 5.61 -8.36
N SER A 40 7.52 5.83 -8.97
CA SER A 40 7.94 5.15 -10.20
C SER A 40 8.61 3.78 -9.99
N SER A 41 8.72 3.29 -8.74
CA SER A 41 9.21 1.93 -8.45
C SER A 41 8.18 0.92 -8.95
N SER A 42 8.34 0.47 -10.19
CA SER A 42 7.38 -0.43 -10.81
C SER A 42 7.44 -1.83 -10.19
N TRP A 43 6.27 -2.37 -9.84
CA TRP A 43 6.10 -3.77 -9.44
C TRP A 43 6.17 -4.75 -10.62
N ASP A 44 6.47 -4.27 -11.84
CA ASP A 44 6.56 -5.09 -13.07
C ASP A 44 7.48 -6.30 -12.91
N PHE A 45 8.53 -6.20 -12.07
CA PHE A 45 9.43 -7.33 -11.84
C PHE A 45 8.76 -8.54 -11.17
N LEU A 46 7.60 -8.35 -10.53
CA LEU A 46 6.79 -9.41 -9.93
C LEU A 46 5.89 -10.12 -10.96
N VAL A 47 5.55 -9.45 -12.05
CA VAL A 47 4.57 -9.91 -13.02
C VAL A 47 5.28 -10.64 -14.15
N ASP A 48 4.75 -11.78 -14.55
CA ASP A 48 5.16 -12.48 -15.76
C ASP A 48 4.54 -11.74 -16.97
N PRO A 49 5.37 -11.15 -17.85
CA PRO A 49 4.86 -10.39 -18.99
C PRO A 49 4.09 -11.24 -20.00
N ALA A 50 4.30 -12.56 -20.02
CA ALA A 50 3.58 -13.45 -20.93
C ALA A 50 2.14 -13.71 -20.47
N THR A 51 1.90 -13.75 -19.16
CA THR A 51 0.60 -14.09 -18.59
C THR A 51 -0.13 -12.90 -17.99
N GLY A 52 0.60 -11.82 -17.68
CA GLY A 52 0.08 -10.69 -16.92
C GLY A 52 -0.25 -11.06 -15.47
N LEU A 53 0.23 -12.20 -14.97
CA LEU A 53 0.00 -12.69 -13.60
C LEU A 53 1.28 -12.65 -12.78
N LEU A 54 1.14 -12.73 -11.47
CA LEU A 54 2.28 -12.90 -10.55
C LEU A 54 3.13 -14.12 -10.97
N LYS A 55 4.45 -13.94 -11.04
CA LYS A 55 5.38 -15.03 -11.37
C LYS A 55 5.21 -16.19 -10.40
N ALA A 56 5.04 -17.40 -10.93
CA ALA A 56 4.72 -18.59 -10.13
C ALA A 56 5.75 -18.88 -9.01
N ASN A 57 7.03 -18.57 -9.23
CA ASN A 57 8.09 -18.75 -8.22
C ASN A 57 8.04 -17.72 -7.08
N LEU A 58 7.32 -16.61 -7.25
CA LEU A 58 7.10 -15.58 -6.23
C LEU A 58 5.71 -15.70 -5.57
N ALA A 59 4.87 -16.61 -6.07
CA ALA A 59 3.49 -16.79 -5.66
C ALA A 59 3.33 -17.94 -4.66
N ARG A 60 2.33 -17.83 -3.79
CA ARG A 60 1.80 -18.94 -2.99
C ARG A 60 0.30 -18.84 -2.88
N ASP A 61 -0.37 -19.99 -2.97
CA ASP A 61 -1.78 -20.06 -2.63
C ASP A 61 -1.99 -19.95 -1.12
N ARG A 62 -3.11 -19.35 -0.74
CA ARG A 62 -3.64 -19.33 0.62
C ARG A 62 -5.12 -19.65 0.62
N GLY A 63 -5.60 -20.27 1.69
CA GLY A 63 -7.02 -20.33 1.97
C GLY A 63 -7.59 -18.93 2.22
N CYS A 64 -8.92 -18.81 2.16
CA CYS A 64 -9.63 -17.59 2.50
C CYS A 64 -9.20 -17.09 3.89
N PRO A 65 -8.78 -15.82 4.05
CA PRO A 65 -8.35 -15.26 5.33
C PRO A 65 -9.41 -15.29 6.45
N VAL A 66 -10.69 -15.49 6.11
CA VAL A 66 -11.79 -15.50 7.08
C VAL A 66 -12.22 -16.93 7.41
N CYS A 67 -12.51 -17.77 6.41
CA CYS A 67 -13.07 -19.10 6.64
C CYS A 67 -12.15 -20.27 6.24
N GLY A 68 -10.98 -20.01 5.68
CA GLY A 68 -10.07 -21.05 5.18
C GLY A 68 -10.51 -21.73 3.87
N GLY A 69 -11.65 -21.33 3.30
CA GLY A 69 -12.19 -21.84 2.04
C GLY A 69 -11.23 -21.70 0.86
N ARG A 70 -11.47 -22.47 -0.20
CA ARG A 70 -10.58 -22.48 -1.38
C ARG A 70 -10.86 -21.31 -2.31
N PHE A 71 -9.82 -20.86 -3.01
CA PHE A 71 -9.96 -19.96 -4.13
C PHE A 71 -10.46 -20.74 -5.35
N THR A 72 -11.36 -20.12 -6.11
CA THR A 72 -11.94 -20.71 -7.31
C THR A 72 -11.39 -20.00 -8.54
N GLU A 73 -12.05 -18.94 -8.97
CA GLU A 73 -11.73 -18.18 -10.17
C GLU A 73 -11.61 -16.68 -9.84
N PRO A 74 -10.69 -15.97 -10.52
CA PRO A 74 -10.57 -14.54 -10.36
C PRO A 74 -11.75 -13.81 -11.01
N LEU A 75 -12.25 -12.79 -10.32
CA LEU A 75 -13.20 -11.82 -10.86
C LEU A 75 -12.49 -10.76 -11.70
N PHE A 76 -11.27 -10.38 -11.30
CA PHE A 76 -10.40 -9.46 -12.04
C PHE A 76 -8.95 -9.66 -11.63
N VAL A 77 -8.03 -9.13 -12.44
CA VAL A 77 -6.60 -9.06 -12.14
C VAL A 77 -6.22 -7.59 -12.03
N LYS A 78 -5.55 -7.22 -10.93
CA LYS A 78 -5.03 -5.87 -10.71
C LYS A 78 -3.53 -5.96 -10.46
N ASP A 79 -2.73 -5.31 -11.31
CA ASP A 79 -1.26 -5.27 -11.20
C ASP A 79 -0.62 -6.68 -11.09
N GLY A 80 -1.18 -7.66 -11.81
CA GLY A 80 -0.75 -9.06 -11.77
C GLY A 80 -1.33 -9.91 -10.65
N PHE A 81 -2.13 -9.33 -9.75
CA PHE A 81 -2.74 -10.01 -8.62
C PHE A 81 -4.20 -10.39 -8.93
N PRO A 82 -4.54 -11.70 -8.99
CA PRO A 82 -5.91 -12.12 -9.18
C PRO A 82 -6.74 -11.89 -7.92
N HIS A 83 -7.87 -11.22 -8.07
CA HIS A 83 -8.84 -10.95 -7.02
C HIS A 83 -10.08 -11.78 -7.28
N GLY A 84 -10.51 -12.57 -6.31
CA GLY A 84 -11.68 -13.43 -6.42
C GLY A 84 -12.54 -13.37 -5.15
N ARG A 85 -13.76 -13.88 -5.25
CA ARG A 85 -14.70 -13.95 -4.13
C ARG A 85 -14.73 -15.35 -3.55
N CYS A 86 -14.55 -15.49 -2.24
CA CYS A 86 -14.69 -16.76 -1.56
C CYS A 86 -16.14 -17.27 -1.71
N PRO A 87 -16.36 -18.51 -2.18
CA PRO A 87 -17.71 -19.05 -2.35
C PRO A 87 -18.41 -19.29 -1.00
N ASP A 88 -17.65 -19.54 0.07
CA ASP A 88 -18.20 -19.94 1.37
C ASP A 88 -18.64 -18.73 2.23
N CYS A 89 -17.82 -17.67 2.29
CA CYS A 89 -18.09 -16.50 3.14
C CYS A 89 -18.25 -15.18 2.38
N GLY A 90 -18.05 -15.18 1.06
CA GLY A 90 -18.22 -14.00 0.22
C GLY A 90 -17.12 -12.94 0.32
N LEU A 91 -16.03 -13.18 1.07
CA LEU A 91 -14.89 -12.26 1.13
C LEU A 91 -14.26 -12.10 -0.27
N LEU A 92 -14.02 -10.85 -0.69
CA LEU A 92 -13.16 -10.55 -1.83
C LEU A 92 -11.70 -10.53 -1.38
N TYR A 93 -10.83 -11.34 -1.99
CA TYR A 93 -9.44 -11.44 -1.59
C TYR A 93 -8.53 -11.80 -2.77
N VAL A 94 -7.25 -11.50 -2.59
CA VAL A 94 -6.18 -11.87 -3.53
C VAL A 94 -5.73 -13.30 -3.27
N ASN A 95 -5.64 -14.09 -4.34
CA ASN A 95 -4.96 -15.38 -4.38
C ASN A 95 -4.52 -15.72 -5.83
N PRO A 96 -3.29 -16.21 -6.06
CA PRO A 96 -2.22 -16.38 -5.08
C PRO A 96 -1.68 -15.05 -4.54
N VAL A 97 -1.04 -15.10 -3.37
CA VAL A 97 -0.33 -13.96 -2.77
C VAL A 97 1.18 -14.08 -3.00
N LEU A 98 1.91 -12.99 -2.80
CA LEU A 98 3.37 -13.05 -2.74
C LEU A 98 3.82 -13.96 -1.59
N ARG A 99 4.91 -14.68 -1.83
CA ARG A 99 5.65 -15.36 -0.77
C ARG A 99 6.32 -14.32 0.13
N ASP A 100 6.37 -14.60 1.42
CA ASP A 100 6.88 -13.64 2.41
C ASP A 100 8.35 -13.26 2.14
N ASP A 101 9.15 -14.21 1.64
CA ASP A 101 10.54 -13.96 1.27
C ASP A 101 10.68 -13.03 0.05
N ALA A 102 9.74 -13.06 -0.88
CA ALA A 102 9.69 -12.14 -2.02
C ALA A 102 9.31 -10.72 -1.56
N VAL A 103 8.34 -10.61 -0.65
CA VAL A 103 7.93 -9.33 -0.03
C VAL A 103 9.09 -8.70 0.72
N LEU A 104 9.71 -9.45 1.63
CA LEU A 104 10.80 -8.96 2.47
C LEU A 104 12.00 -8.50 1.63
N ARG A 105 12.36 -9.26 0.60
CA ARG A 105 13.46 -8.91 -0.31
C ARG A 105 13.21 -7.57 -1.00
N HIS A 106 11.97 -7.27 -1.38
CA HIS A 106 11.64 -5.98 -1.99
C HIS A 106 11.84 -4.84 -0.99
N TYR A 107 11.16 -4.90 0.17
CA TYR A 107 11.21 -3.82 1.15
C TYR A 107 12.60 -3.59 1.76
N HIS A 108 13.38 -4.65 1.99
CA HIS A 108 14.73 -4.51 2.54
C HIS A 108 15.71 -3.79 1.60
N HIS A 109 15.43 -3.76 0.30
CA HIS A 109 16.29 -3.12 -0.70
C HIS A 109 15.71 -1.80 -1.23
N GLU A 110 14.57 -1.35 -0.72
CA GLU A 110 13.84 -0.17 -1.19
C GLU A 110 14.42 1.14 -0.63
N ARG A 111 15.60 1.51 -1.14
CA ARG A 111 16.33 2.71 -0.68
C ARG A 111 15.60 4.02 -0.97
N THR A 112 14.82 4.07 -2.05
CA THR A 112 14.12 5.30 -2.46
C THR A 112 12.99 5.64 -1.50
N TRP A 113 12.34 4.65 -0.87
CA TRP A 113 11.32 4.89 0.12
C TRP A 113 11.90 5.44 1.42
N VAL A 114 13.01 4.89 1.89
CA VAL A 114 13.74 5.41 3.06
C VAL A 114 14.12 6.88 2.85
N GLN A 115 14.55 7.27 1.65
CA GLN A 115 14.83 8.67 1.32
C GLN A 115 13.60 9.59 1.42
N VAL A 116 12.41 9.09 1.09
CA VAL A 116 11.15 9.84 1.26
C VAL A 116 10.85 10.01 2.75
N LEU A 117 10.96 8.93 3.53
CA LEU A 117 10.70 8.93 4.97
C LEU A 117 11.66 9.84 5.74
N ASP A 118 12.95 9.83 5.37
CA ASP A 118 13.99 10.65 5.99
C ASP A 118 14.04 12.09 5.42
N SER A 119 13.16 12.43 4.47
CA SER A 119 13.14 13.77 3.91
C SER A 119 12.72 14.79 4.97
N GLY A 120 13.34 15.97 4.93
CA GLY A 120 13.04 17.03 5.90
C GLY A 120 11.55 17.38 6.02
N PRO A 121 10.79 17.55 4.93
CA PRO A 121 9.35 17.78 4.99
C PRO A 121 8.58 16.64 5.67
N GLN A 122 8.90 15.39 5.34
CA GLN A 122 8.22 14.22 5.88
C GLN A 122 8.48 14.08 7.38
N VAL A 123 9.73 14.14 7.84
CA VAL A 123 10.10 14.05 9.28
C VAL A 123 9.45 15.16 10.12
N ARG A 124 9.26 16.35 9.55
CA ARG A 124 8.69 17.49 10.28
C ARG A 124 7.17 17.51 10.30
N LEU A 125 6.52 16.95 9.28
CA LEU A 125 5.12 17.20 8.96
C LEU A 125 4.38 15.93 8.48
N ASP A 126 4.78 14.75 8.93
CA ASP A 126 4.01 13.49 8.85
C ASP A 126 4.54 12.48 9.90
#